data_AF-A0A6I9PVT1-F1
#
_entry.id   AF-A0A6I9PVT1-F1
#
_cell.length_a   1.000
_cell.length_b   1.000
_cell.length_c   1.000
_cell.angle_alpha   90.00
_cell.angle_beta   90.00
_cell.angle_gamma   90.00
#
_symmetry.space_group_name_H-M   'P 1'
#
loop_
_entity.id
_entity.type
_entity.pdbx_description
1 polymer ?
#
loop_
_entity_poly.entity_id
_entity_poly.type
_entity_poly.pdbx_seq_one_letter_code
_entity_poly.pdbx_strand_id
1 'polypeptide(L)'
;MPFSELYFNVDNGYLEGLVRGFKAGILSQGDYLNLVQCETLEDLKLHLQSTDYGSFLANEASPLTVSVIDDKLKEKMVVEFRHMRNQSYEPLASFMDFIT
;
A
#
# COMPACT_ATOMS: atom_id res chain seq x y z
N MET A 1 -9.25 27.00 16.84
CA MET A 1 -8.27 26.10 16.20
C MET A 1 -7.02 26.09 17.05
N PRO A 2 -6.47 24.93 17.42
CA PRO A 2 -5.17 24.87 18.06
C PRO A 2 -4.11 25.43 17.10
N PHE A 3 -3.17 26.22 17.62
CA PHE A 3 -2.10 26.82 16.81
C PHE A 3 -1.22 25.77 16.07
N SER A 4 -1.27 24.49 16.43
CA SER A 4 -0.50 23.41 15.79
C SER A 4 -0.96 23.08 14.36
N GLU A 5 -2.24 23.26 14.04
CA GLU A 5 -2.77 22.98 12.69
C GLU A 5 -2.18 23.90 11.62
N LEU A 6 -1.75 25.11 12.02
CA LEU A 6 -1.18 26.10 11.10
C LEU A 6 0.23 25.73 10.59
N TYR A 7 0.98 24.94 11.37
CA TYR A 7 2.36 24.56 11.05
C TYR A 7 2.52 23.10 10.62
N PHE A 8 1.49 22.25 10.82
CA PHE A 8 1.55 20.82 10.51
C PHE A 8 2.03 20.52 9.08
N ASN A 9 1.52 21.28 8.11
CA ASN A 9 1.80 21.05 6.69
C ASN A 9 3.25 21.36 6.27
N VAL A 10 4.02 22.07 7.11
CA VAL A 10 5.43 22.38 6.84
C VAL A 10 6.25 21.10 6.73
N ASP A 11 6.07 20.18 7.69
CA ASP A 11 6.85 18.94 7.75
C ASP A 11 6.05 17.71 7.27
N ASN A 12 4.72 17.73 7.41
CA ASN A 12 3.88 16.54 7.21
C ASN A 12 2.90 16.62 6.03
N GLY A 13 2.76 17.78 5.37
CA GLY A 13 1.74 17.96 4.33
C GLY A 13 1.93 17.02 3.13
N TYR A 14 3.18 16.80 2.71
CA TYR A 14 3.53 15.83 1.67
C TYR A 14 3.14 14.40 2.08
N LEU A 15 3.52 14.00 3.29
CA LEU A 15 3.26 12.65 3.81
C LEU A 15 1.77 12.39 4.05
N GLU A 16 1.02 13.39 4.48
CA GLU A 16 -0.43 13.31 4.59
C GLU A 16 -1.07 13.07 3.21
N GLY A 17 -0.66 13.83 2.20
CA GLY A 17 -1.12 13.62 0.83
C GLY A 17 -0.80 12.21 0.32
N LEU A 18 0.44 11.75 0.58
CA LEU A 18 0.91 10.43 0.16
C LEU A 18 0.13 9.29 0.83
N VAL A 19 -0.04 9.31 2.15
CA VAL A 19 -0.78 8.26 2.87
C VAL A 19 -2.26 8.24 2.50
N ARG A 20 -2.86 9.40 2.23
CA ARG A 20 -4.23 9.49 1.69
C ARG A 20 -4.31 8.93 0.26
N GLY A 21 -3.25 9.09 -0.54
CA GLY A 21 -3.08 8.42 -1.82
C GLY A 21 -3.07 6.90 -1.67
N PHE A 22 -2.24 6.34 -0.78
CA PHE A 22 -2.21 4.90 -0.51
C PHE A 22 -3.57 4.36 -0.03
N LYS A 23 -4.28 5.13 0.80
CA LYS A 23 -5.65 4.77 1.23
C LYS A 23 -6.60 4.64 0.03
N ALA A 24 -6.47 5.48 -1.00
CA ALA A 24 -7.33 5.44 -2.17
C ALA A 24 -7.15 4.16 -3.00
N GLY A 25 -5.98 3.51 -2.90
CA GLY A 25 -5.69 2.24 -3.56
C GLY A 25 -6.15 0.98 -2.82
N ILE A 26 -6.76 1.13 -1.64
CA ILE A 26 -7.34 -0.01 -0.92
C ILE A 26 -8.54 -0.54 -1.70
N LEU A 27 -8.58 -1.85 -1.88
CA LEU A 27 -9.65 -2.54 -2.62
C LEU A 27 -11.03 -2.15 -2.10
N SER A 28 -11.87 -1.74 -3.04
CA SER A 28 -13.26 -1.43 -2.80
C SER A 28 -14.10 -2.71 -2.72
N GLN A 29 -15.35 -2.57 -2.29
CA GLN A 29 -16.30 -3.68 -2.32
C GLN A 29 -16.49 -4.27 -3.74
N GLY A 30 -16.44 -3.42 -4.78
CA GLY A 30 -16.55 -3.87 -6.16
C GLY A 30 -15.37 -4.74 -6.58
N ASP A 31 -14.16 -4.39 -6.14
CA ASP A 31 -12.96 -5.18 -6.41
C ASP A 31 -13.05 -6.56 -5.76
N TYR A 32 -13.48 -6.63 -4.50
CA TYR A 32 -13.70 -7.92 -3.82
C TYR A 32 -14.74 -8.79 -4.53
N LEU A 33 -15.81 -8.21 -5.06
CA LEU A 33 -16.80 -8.97 -5.85
C LEU A 33 -16.19 -9.59 -7.11
N ASN A 34 -15.24 -8.91 -7.75
CA ASN A 34 -14.51 -9.46 -8.90
C ASN A 34 -13.55 -10.59 -8.47
N LEU A 35 -12.83 -10.41 -7.36
CA LEU A 35 -11.87 -11.42 -6.87
C LEU A 35 -12.54 -12.73 -6.45
N VAL A 36 -13.75 -12.67 -5.88
CA VAL A 36 -14.52 -13.88 -5.49
C VAL A 36 -14.94 -14.72 -6.70
N GLN A 37 -15.01 -14.13 -7.89
CA GLN A 37 -15.39 -14.82 -9.12
C GLN A 37 -14.20 -15.51 -9.82
N CYS A 38 -12.98 -15.35 -9.32
CA CYS A 38 -11.79 -15.97 -9.89
C CYS A 38 -11.80 -17.49 -9.69
N GLU A 39 -11.48 -18.25 -10.75
CA GLU A 39 -11.37 -19.71 -10.69
C GLU A 39 -9.93 -20.17 -10.48
N THR A 40 -8.96 -19.36 -10.89
CA THR A 40 -7.52 -19.66 -10.79
C THR A 40 -6.71 -18.51 -10.19
N LEU A 41 -5.47 -18.79 -9.79
CA LEU A 41 -4.54 -17.76 -9.31
C LEU A 41 -4.07 -16.82 -10.43
N GLU A 42 -4.11 -17.26 -11.69
CA GLU A 42 -3.81 -16.40 -12.84
C GLU A 42 -4.94 -15.38 -13.07
N ASP A 43 -6.20 -15.77 -12.87
CA ASP A 43 -7.34 -14.83 -12.90
C ASP A 43 -7.21 -13.80 -11.78
N LEU A 44 -6.86 -14.25 -10.57
CA LEU A 44 -6.62 -13.37 -9.43
C LEU A 44 -5.53 -12.33 -9.75
N LYS A 45 -4.42 -12.77 -10.35
CA LYS A 45 -3.34 -11.89 -10.81
C LYS A 45 -3.82 -10.87 -11.83
N LEU A 46 -4.58 -11.27 -12.84
CA LEU A 46 -5.13 -10.37 -13.86
C LEU A 46 -6.07 -9.33 -13.27
N HIS A 47 -6.95 -9.72 -12.34
CA HIS A 47 -7.84 -8.78 -11.68
C HIS A 47 -7.08 -7.81 -10.77
N LEU A 48 -6.12 -8.28 -9.98
CA LEU A 48 -5.29 -7.41 -9.14
C LEU A 48 -4.45 -6.42 -9.97
N GLN A 49 -4.02 -6.79 -11.18
CA GLN A 49 -3.31 -5.87 -12.08
C GLN A 49 -4.12 -4.66 -12.51
N SER A 50 -5.46 -4.75 -12.50
CA SER A 50 -6.34 -3.63 -12.82
C SER A 50 -6.53 -2.64 -11.66
N THR A 51 -6.05 -3.00 -10.46
CA THR A 51 -6.08 -2.19 -9.24
C THR A 51 -4.71 -1.54 -8.98
N ASP A 52 -4.58 -0.77 -7.90
CA ASP A 52 -3.31 -0.12 -7.49
C ASP A 52 -2.19 -1.09 -7.11
N TYR A 53 -2.47 -2.40 -7.01
CA TYR A 53 -1.44 -3.43 -6.91
C TYR A 53 -0.64 -3.58 -8.21
N GLY A 54 -1.23 -3.25 -9.36
CA GLY A 54 -0.56 -3.21 -10.65
C GLY A 54 0.17 -4.51 -11.01
N SER A 55 1.26 -4.39 -11.75
CA SER A 55 2.04 -5.53 -12.26
C SER A 55 3.01 -6.14 -11.25
N PHE A 56 2.68 -6.18 -9.95
CA PHE A 56 3.58 -6.65 -8.89
C PHE A 56 3.99 -8.14 -9.02
N LEU A 57 3.20 -8.95 -9.73
CA LEU A 57 3.46 -10.37 -10.01
C LEU A 57 3.95 -10.63 -11.44
N ALA A 58 4.33 -9.61 -12.22
CA ALA A 58 4.68 -9.77 -13.63
C ALA A 58 5.92 -10.65 -13.86
N ASN A 59 6.87 -10.62 -12.93
CA ASN A 59 8.14 -11.36 -13.04
C ASN A 59 8.12 -12.73 -12.34
N GLU A 60 6.99 -13.11 -11.73
CA GLU A 60 6.87 -14.39 -11.03
C GLU A 60 6.65 -15.54 -12.02
N ALA A 61 7.43 -16.60 -11.84
CA ALA A 61 7.36 -17.78 -12.70
C ALA A 61 6.10 -18.62 -12.40
N SER A 62 5.53 -19.21 -13.45
CA SER A 62 4.44 -20.18 -13.30
C SER A 62 4.98 -21.54 -12.80
N PRO A 63 4.20 -22.30 -12.01
CA PRO A 63 2.86 -21.96 -11.52
C PRO A 63 2.91 -20.97 -10.35
N LEU A 64 2.02 -19.98 -10.38
CA LEU A 64 1.86 -19.04 -9.28
C LEU A 64 1.37 -19.78 -8.03
N THR A 65 1.95 -19.46 -6.87
CA THR A 65 1.59 -20.09 -5.59
C THR A 65 1.08 -19.04 -4.62
N VAL A 66 0.24 -19.46 -3.67
CA VAL A 66 -0.32 -18.57 -2.64
C VAL A 66 0.78 -17.92 -1.79
N SER A 67 1.87 -18.64 -1.49
CA SER A 67 3.00 -18.10 -0.72
C SER A 67 3.70 -16.95 -1.46
N VAL A 68 3.90 -17.07 -2.77
CA VAL A 68 4.50 -16.00 -3.57
C VAL A 68 3.61 -14.76 -3.57
N ILE A 69 2.29 -14.93 -3.69
CA ILE A 69 1.35 -13.80 -3.63
C ILE A 69 1.42 -13.10 -2.27
N ASP A 70 1.40 -13.87 -1.18
CA ASP A 70 1.47 -13.34 0.19
C ASP A 70 2.79 -12.57 0.43
N ASP A 71 3.92 -13.14 0.03
CA ASP A 71 5.23 -12.50 0.16
C ASP A 71 5.30 -11.18 -0.64
N LYS A 72 4.83 -11.20 -1.90
CA LYS A 72 4.88 -10.01 -2.76
C LYS A 72 3.93 -8.91 -2.32
N LEU A 73 2.76 -9.24 -1.79
CA LEU A 73 1.84 -8.26 -1.20
C LEU A 73 2.45 -7.60 0.04
N LYS A 74 3.10 -8.37 0.92
CA LYS A 74 3.80 -7.83 2.09
C LYS A 74 4.98 -6.96 1.69
N GLU A 75 5.80 -7.41 0.74
CA GLU A 75 6.95 -6.64 0.24
C GLU A 75 6.53 -5.25 -0.23
N LYS A 76 5.44 -5.15 -1.00
CA LYS A 76 4.89 -3.86 -1.46
C LYS A 76 4.55 -2.94 -0.27
N MET A 77 3.78 -3.43 0.70
CA MET A 77 3.41 -2.65 1.90
C MET A 77 4.64 -2.22 2.70
N VAL A 78 5.63 -3.11 2.86
CA VAL A 78 6.88 -2.80 3.58
C VAL A 78 7.66 -1.70 2.88
N VAL A 79 7.75 -1.73 1.55
CA VAL A 79 8.42 -0.68 0.76
C VAL A 79 7.71 0.66 0.90
N GLU A 80 6.38 0.67 0.81
CA GLU A 80 5.55 1.88 0.98
C GLU A 80 5.72 2.48 2.39
N PHE A 81 5.67 1.65 3.44
CA PHE A 81 5.87 2.10 4.82
C PHE A 81 7.29 2.64 5.04
N ARG A 82 8.32 1.93 4.57
CA ARG A 82 9.72 2.38 4.66
C ARG A 82 9.93 3.71 3.95
N HIS A 83 9.30 3.90 2.79
CA HIS A 83 9.37 5.16 2.06
C HIS A 83 8.80 6.32 2.89
N MET A 84 7.62 6.14 3.51
CA MET A 84 7.05 7.15 4.42
C MET A 84 8.01 7.42 5.59
N ARG A 85 8.51 6.36 6.26
CA ARG A 85 9.40 6.51 7.42
C ARG A 85 10.67 7.29 7.08
N ASN A 86 11.25 7.07 5.90
CA ASN A 86 12.47 7.73 5.46
C ASN A 86 12.27 9.23 5.13
N GLN A 87 11.03 9.66 4.92
CA GLN A 87 10.67 11.04 4.59
C GLN A 87 10.06 11.78 5.79
N SER A 88 9.85 11.09 6.92
CA SER A 88 9.29 11.67 8.14
C SER A 88 10.33 12.44 8.95
N TYR A 89 9.94 13.61 9.43
CA TYR A 89 10.66 14.39 10.44
C TYR A 89 10.08 14.14 11.83
N GLU A 90 10.78 14.57 12.88
CA GLU A 90 10.24 14.55 14.23
C GLU A 90 9.02 15.48 14.35
N PRO A 91 7.93 15.08 15.05
CA PRO A 91 7.80 13.88 15.89
C PRO A 91 7.27 12.63 15.16
N LEU A 92 6.93 12.74 13.88
CA LEU A 92 6.32 11.64 13.11
C LEU A 92 7.29 10.47 12.91
N ALA A 93 8.58 10.74 12.74
CA ALA A 93 9.63 9.73 12.67
C ALA A 93 9.62 8.81 13.91
N SER A 94 9.69 9.40 15.11
CA SER A 94 9.56 8.66 16.37
C SER A 94 8.24 7.90 16.48
N PHE A 95 7.13 8.51 16.07
CA PHE A 95 5.83 7.85 16.07
C PHE A 95 5.82 6.58 15.19
N MET A 96 6.40 6.67 14.00
CA MET A 96 6.50 5.53 13.09
C MET A 96 7.43 4.43 13.62
N ASP A 97 8.48 4.79 14.35
CA ASP A 97 9.35 3.82 15.04
C ASP A 97 8.64 3.07 16.18
N PHE A 98 7.56 3.61 16.76
CA PHE A 98 6.74 2.85 17.72
C PHE A 98 5.85 1.78 17.07
N ILE A 99 5.59 1.87 15.77
CA ILE A 99 4.74 0.92 15.04
C ILE A 99 5.52 -0.36 14.69
N THR A 100 6.86 -0.29 14.62
CA THR A 100 7.74 -1.37 14.17
C THR A 100 8.79 -1.74 15.21
#